data_AF-A0A7W1L0H6-F1
#
_entry.id   AF-A0A7W1L0H6-F1
#
_cell.length_a   1.000
_cell.length_b   1.000
_cell.length_c   1.000
_cell.angle_alpha   90.00
_cell.angle_beta   90.00
_cell.angle_gamma   90.00
#
_symmetry.space_group_name_H-M   'P 1'
#
loop_
_entity.id
_entity.type
_entity.pdbx_description
1 polymer ?
#
loop_
_entity_poly.entity_id
_entity_poly.type
_entity_poly.pdbx_seq_one_letter_code
_entity_poly.pdbx_strand_id
1 'polypeptide(L)'
;MKQNQLRRIEKLYDRRIAPHQIVTPEFARSMTELSHETRRQIGALIDRKGYIEYVVVGDARRIELPDLKRTRVAADRFRGLRCVHTHLRGEHLTQDDLTDLALLRLDLMVALDVDERTGLPGMVRAAHLLPTTAAELDANEAAAPYAFLEPQIPAQMDVDFLALINSLEEEMARNRRTTRRAEARDRTILVGVTKGSLAEAEESMAELHELATSAGVIVLIRLFRDVRP
;
A
#
# COMPACT_ATOMS: atom_id res chain seq x y z
N MET A 1 -20.48 8.76 14.83
CA MET A 1 -21.15 8.12 13.68
C MET A 1 -22.54 7.70 14.08
N LYS A 2 -23.49 7.64 13.14
CA LYS A 2 -24.87 7.18 13.41
C LYS A 2 -24.90 5.65 13.51
N GLN A 3 -25.83 5.10 14.28
CA GLN A 3 -25.97 3.64 14.48
C GLN A 3 -26.16 2.86 13.17
N ASN A 4 -26.91 3.42 12.20
CA ASN A 4 -27.09 2.82 10.88
C ASN A 4 -25.77 2.70 10.11
N GLN A 5 -24.93 3.74 10.17
CA GLN A 5 -23.61 3.74 9.51
C GLN A 5 -22.70 2.66 10.10
N LEU A 6 -22.70 2.50 11.42
CA LEU A 6 -21.93 1.46 12.11
C LEU A 6 -22.35 0.06 11.64
N ARG A 7 -23.67 -0.23 11.61
CA ARG A 7 -24.20 -1.51 11.14
C ARG A 7 -23.85 -1.82 9.68
N ARG A 8 -23.82 -0.80 8.81
CA ARG A 8 -23.43 -0.98 7.41
C ARG A 8 -21.93 -1.23 7.25
N ILE A 9 -21.10 -0.61 8.08
CA ILE A 9 -19.65 -0.87 8.13
C ILE A 9 -19.39 -2.28 8.65
N GLU A 10 -20.10 -2.74 9.68
CA GLU A 10 -20.01 -4.12 10.17
C GLU A 10 -20.36 -5.13 9.06
N LYS A 11 -21.41 -4.85 8.27
CA LYS A 11 -21.78 -5.68 7.11
C LYS A 11 -20.74 -5.74 6.00
N LEU A 12 -19.73 -4.87 5.99
CA LEU A 12 -18.62 -5.02 5.05
C LEU A 12 -17.85 -6.31 5.33
N TYR A 13 -17.69 -6.74 6.59
CA TYR A 13 -17.00 -7.99 6.93
C TYR A 13 -17.69 -9.24 6.36
N ASP A 14 -19.01 -9.19 6.14
CA ASP A 14 -19.78 -10.30 5.58
C ASP A 14 -19.61 -10.44 4.06
N ARG A 15 -18.94 -9.47 3.41
CA ARG A 15 -18.69 -9.51 1.98
C ARG A 15 -17.53 -10.43 1.66
N ARG A 16 -17.58 -11.00 0.46
CA ARG A 16 -16.52 -11.82 -0.11
C ARG A 16 -16.21 -11.36 -1.50
N ILE A 17 -14.94 -11.07 -1.75
CA ILE A 17 -14.44 -10.69 -3.07
C ILE A 17 -13.87 -11.93 -3.72
N ALA A 18 -14.13 -12.16 -5.02
CA ALA A 18 -13.55 -13.32 -5.67
C ALA A 18 -12.01 -13.22 -5.62
N PRO A 19 -11.27 -14.32 -5.35
CA PRO A 19 -9.82 -14.26 -5.17
C PRO A 19 -9.07 -13.55 -6.30
N HIS A 20 -9.47 -13.75 -7.56
CA HIS A 20 -8.86 -13.14 -8.74
C HIS A 20 -9.20 -11.65 -8.93
N GLN A 21 -10.16 -11.10 -8.18
CA GLN A 21 -10.58 -9.70 -8.31
C GLN A 21 -9.92 -8.84 -7.24
N ILE A 22 -9.40 -7.68 -7.64
CA ILE A 22 -8.91 -6.67 -6.70
C ILE A 22 -10.06 -6.18 -5.80
N VAL A 23 -11.19 -5.83 -6.42
CA VAL A 23 -12.42 -5.35 -5.79
C VAL A 23 -13.61 -5.63 -6.70
N THR A 24 -14.78 -5.90 -6.13
CA THR A 24 -16.04 -6.02 -6.90
C THR A 24 -16.75 -4.66 -7.01
N PRO A 25 -17.51 -4.37 -8.09
CA PRO A 25 -18.31 -3.15 -8.20
C PRO A 25 -19.24 -2.89 -7.00
N GLU A 26 -19.86 -3.94 -6.47
CA GLU A 26 -20.79 -3.87 -5.34
C GLU A 26 -20.08 -3.49 -4.03
N PHE A 27 -18.89 -4.04 -3.81
CA PHE A 27 -18.06 -3.71 -2.66
C PHE A 27 -17.52 -2.28 -2.75
N ALA A 28 -17.00 -1.89 -3.92
CA ALA A 28 -16.54 -0.52 -4.18
C ALA A 28 -17.67 0.48 -3.88
N ARG A 29 -18.87 0.23 -4.41
CA ARG A 29 -20.05 1.07 -4.15
C ARG A 29 -20.41 1.13 -2.67
N SER A 30 -20.40 0.00 -1.97
CA SER A 30 -20.70 -0.04 -0.54
C SER A 30 -19.71 0.82 0.27
N MET A 31 -18.42 0.77 -0.09
CA MET A 31 -17.39 1.57 0.56
C MET A 31 -17.54 3.06 0.24
N THR A 32 -17.70 3.45 -1.02
CA THR A 32 -17.76 4.86 -1.42
C THR A 32 -19.00 5.57 -0.89
N GLU A 33 -20.16 4.90 -0.89
CA GLU A 33 -21.39 5.45 -0.31
C GLU A 33 -21.22 5.70 1.21
N LEU A 34 -20.60 4.76 1.93
CA LEU A 34 -20.34 4.92 3.35
C LEU A 34 -19.31 6.03 3.62
N SER A 35 -18.26 6.13 2.81
CA SER A 35 -17.25 7.18 2.93
C SER A 35 -17.84 8.56 2.67
N HIS A 36 -18.68 8.70 1.64
CA HIS A 36 -19.41 9.93 1.32
C HIS A 36 -20.32 10.36 2.47
N GLU A 37 -21.15 9.44 2.99
CA GLU A 37 -22.08 9.71 4.09
C GLU A 37 -21.38 10.07 5.41
N THR A 38 -20.22 9.47 5.67
CA THR A 38 -19.48 9.67 6.92
C THR A 38 -18.42 10.78 6.84
N ARG A 39 -18.12 11.26 5.63
CA ARG A 39 -17.02 12.17 5.29
C ARG A 39 -15.67 11.68 5.80
N ARG A 40 -15.46 10.38 5.71
CA ARG A 40 -14.26 9.69 6.19
C ARG A 40 -13.82 8.65 5.20
N GLN A 41 -12.52 8.42 5.12
CA GLN A 41 -11.98 7.29 4.40
C GLN A 41 -12.38 5.99 5.11
N ILE A 42 -12.74 4.98 4.32
CA ILE A 42 -12.99 3.62 4.78
C ILE A 42 -11.99 2.73 4.08
N GLY A 43 -11.25 1.94 4.86
CA GLY A 43 -10.30 0.94 4.41
C GLY A 43 -10.77 -0.47 4.71
N ALA A 44 -10.39 -1.43 3.89
CA ALA A 44 -10.61 -2.85 4.06
C ALA A 44 -9.33 -3.62 3.74
N LEU A 45 -8.88 -4.46 4.67
CA LEU A 45 -7.81 -5.43 4.44
C LEU A 45 -8.44 -6.76 4.04
N ILE A 46 -8.10 -7.25 2.86
CA ILE A 46 -8.70 -8.42 2.24
C ILE A 46 -7.62 -9.47 1.99
N ASP A 47 -7.86 -10.70 2.42
CA ASP A 47 -6.96 -11.83 2.21
C ASP A 47 -7.01 -12.37 0.77
N ARG A 48 -6.08 -13.28 0.44
CA ARG A 48 -6.04 -13.95 -0.88
C ARG A 48 -7.24 -14.85 -1.15
N LYS A 49 -8.01 -15.25 -0.14
CA LYS A 49 -9.24 -16.06 -0.30
C LYS A 49 -10.49 -15.19 -0.49
N GLY A 50 -10.34 -13.87 -0.37
CA GLY A 50 -11.39 -12.88 -0.53
C GLY A 50 -12.12 -12.48 0.75
N TYR A 51 -11.66 -12.91 1.92
CA TYR A 51 -12.22 -12.53 3.20
C TYR A 51 -11.71 -11.17 3.64
N ILE A 52 -12.60 -10.36 4.20
CA ILE A 52 -12.25 -9.06 4.78
C ILE A 52 -11.82 -9.31 6.23
N GLU A 53 -10.53 -9.17 6.50
CA GLU A 53 -9.96 -9.38 7.83
C GLU A 53 -10.13 -8.16 8.73
N TYR A 54 -10.06 -6.96 8.14
CA TYR A 54 -10.19 -5.70 8.86
C TYR A 54 -10.97 -4.69 8.04
N VAL A 55 -11.79 -3.91 8.72
CA VAL A 55 -12.41 -2.69 8.20
C VAL A 55 -11.96 -1.55 9.11
N VAL A 56 -11.40 -0.51 8.50
CA VAL A 56 -10.81 0.66 9.16
C VAL A 56 -11.60 1.89 8.77
N VAL A 57 -11.86 2.76 9.73
CA VAL A 57 -12.50 4.06 9.48
C VAL A 57 -11.52 5.15 9.87
N GLY A 58 -11.07 5.91 8.89
CA GLY A 58 -10.10 6.99 9.06
C GLY A 58 -10.75 8.37 9.24
N ASP A 59 -10.00 9.40 8.87
CA ASP A 59 -10.49 10.76 8.71
C ASP A 59 -10.69 11.08 7.22
N ALA A 60 -10.83 12.36 6.84
CA ALA A 60 -11.04 12.75 5.45
C ALA A 60 -9.77 12.67 4.57
N ARG A 61 -8.59 12.44 5.15
CA ARG A 61 -7.27 12.51 4.51
C ARG A 61 -6.47 11.21 4.60
N ARG A 62 -6.67 10.40 5.65
CA ARG A 62 -5.92 9.16 5.85
C ARG A 62 -6.71 8.10 6.60
N ILE A 63 -6.26 6.86 6.46
CA ILE A 63 -6.60 5.73 7.34
C ILE A 63 -5.38 5.34 8.17
N GLU A 64 -5.61 4.79 9.37
CA GLU A 64 -4.54 4.20 10.18
C GLU A 64 -4.73 2.69 10.20
N LEU A 65 -3.83 1.97 9.53
CA LEU A 65 -3.91 0.51 9.45
C LEU A 65 -3.61 -0.14 10.82
N PRO A 66 -4.29 -1.24 11.18
CA PRO A 66 -4.07 -1.91 12.45
C PRO A 66 -2.67 -2.53 12.50
N ASP A 67 -2.15 -2.76 13.71
CA ASP A 67 -0.91 -3.54 13.87
C ASP A 67 -1.15 -4.99 13.45
N LEU A 68 -0.72 -5.30 12.24
CA LEU A 68 -0.74 -6.65 11.68
C LEU A 68 0.37 -7.45 12.36
N LYS A 69 -0.01 -8.22 13.39
CA LYS A 69 0.87 -9.04 14.26
C LYS A 69 2.15 -9.45 13.53
N ARG A 70 3.30 -9.09 14.11
CA ARG A 70 4.67 -9.27 13.60
C ARG A 70 5.10 -10.74 13.40
N THR A 71 4.37 -11.52 12.62
CA THR A 71 5.00 -12.63 11.94
C THR A 71 5.94 -12.00 10.92
N ARG A 72 7.25 -12.21 11.06
CA ARG A 72 8.24 -11.71 10.08
C ARG A 72 7.80 -12.20 8.71
N VAL A 73 7.24 -11.30 7.91
CA VAL A 73 6.95 -11.59 6.51
C VAL A 73 8.31 -11.75 5.86
N ALA A 74 8.67 -12.99 5.53
CA ALA A 74 9.95 -13.28 4.94
C ALA A 74 10.11 -12.46 3.65
N ALA A 75 11.28 -11.85 3.45
CA ALA A 75 11.57 -10.90 2.37
C ALA A 75 11.25 -11.41 0.94
N ASP A 76 10.96 -12.71 0.77
CA ASP A 76 10.60 -13.35 -0.48
C ASP A 76 9.10 -13.43 -0.77
N ARG A 77 8.22 -13.02 0.16
CA ARG A 77 6.76 -13.14 -0.03
C ARG A 77 6.03 -11.93 0.49
N PHE A 78 4.89 -11.63 -0.09
CA PHE A 78 3.99 -10.62 0.46
C PHE A 78 3.28 -11.14 1.72
N ARG A 79 2.59 -10.23 2.41
CA ARG A 79 1.84 -10.54 3.63
C ARG A 79 0.58 -11.38 3.36
N GLY A 80 0.09 -11.43 2.13
CA GLY A 80 -1.15 -12.11 1.76
C GLY A 80 -2.39 -11.24 1.93
N LEU A 81 -2.21 -9.92 2.07
CA LEU A 81 -3.28 -8.95 2.30
C LEU A 81 -3.20 -7.84 1.26
N ARG A 82 -4.34 -7.51 0.65
CA ARG A 82 -4.50 -6.26 -0.10
C ARG A 82 -5.29 -5.25 0.71
N CYS A 83 -4.89 -3.98 0.64
CA CYS A 83 -5.64 -2.88 1.22
C CYS A 83 -6.44 -2.18 0.11
N VAL A 84 -7.75 -2.08 0.33
CA VAL A 84 -8.64 -1.26 -0.50
C VAL A 84 -9.20 -0.16 0.39
N HIS A 85 -8.99 1.10 0.04
CA HIS A 85 -9.49 2.25 0.79
C HIS A 85 -10.06 3.32 -0.12
N THR A 86 -10.85 4.24 0.42
CA THR A 86 -11.50 5.30 -0.37
C THR A 86 -10.76 6.62 -0.28
N HIS A 87 -10.67 7.35 -1.38
CA HIS A 87 -10.18 8.73 -1.47
C HIS A 87 -11.32 9.71 -1.74
N LEU A 88 -11.46 10.73 -0.89
CA LEU A 88 -12.60 11.66 -0.97
C LEU A 88 -12.35 12.84 -1.92
N ARG A 89 -11.12 13.07 -2.37
CA ARG A 89 -10.74 14.22 -3.20
C ARG A 89 -10.23 13.81 -4.59
N GLY A 90 -10.34 12.54 -4.95
CA GLY A 90 -9.83 11.99 -6.21
C GLY A 90 -8.31 12.04 -6.33
N GLU A 91 -7.62 12.11 -5.19
CA GLU A 91 -6.16 12.14 -5.12
C GLU A 91 -5.55 10.80 -5.54
N HIS A 92 -4.33 10.84 -6.09
CA HIS A 92 -3.54 9.62 -6.33
C HIS A 92 -3.20 8.93 -5.01
N LEU A 93 -2.70 7.70 -5.08
CA LEU A 93 -2.07 7.06 -3.92
C LEU A 93 -1.04 8.00 -3.31
N THR A 94 -1.20 8.28 -2.03
CA THR A 94 -0.38 9.21 -1.27
C THR A 94 0.94 8.56 -0.88
N GLN A 95 1.90 9.37 -0.42
CA GLN A 95 3.15 8.85 0.11
C GLN A 95 2.92 7.95 1.33
N ASP A 96 1.90 8.22 2.14
CA ASP A 96 1.53 7.38 3.29
C ASP A 96 1.03 6.00 2.81
N ASP A 97 0.21 5.95 1.75
CA ASP A 97 -0.29 4.69 1.18
C ASP A 97 0.84 3.81 0.63
N LEU A 98 1.80 4.44 -0.05
CA LEU A 98 2.98 3.77 -0.60
C LEU A 98 3.95 3.32 0.50
N THR A 99 4.04 4.10 1.58
CA THR A 99 4.80 3.75 2.78
C THR A 99 4.19 2.54 3.46
N ASP A 100 2.87 2.52 3.64
CA ASP A 100 2.15 1.40 4.24
C ASP A 100 2.25 0.14 3.38
N LEU A 101 2.10 0.26 2.05
CA LEU A 101 2.33 -0.82 1.09
C LEU A 101 3.69 -1.50 1.34
N ALA A 102 4.75 -0.70 1.48
CA ALA A 102 6.11 -1.21 1.62
C ALA A 102 6.42 -1.72 3.04
N LEU A 103 6.05 -1.00 4.10
CA LEU A 103 6.31 -1.38 5.49
C LEU A 103 5.51 -2.62 5.90
N LEU A 104 4.25 -2.69 5.47
CA LEU A 104 3.38 -3.83 5.78
C LEU A 104 3.53 -4.96 4.76
N ARG A 105 4.29 -4.74 3.68
CA ARG A 105 4.50 -5.68 2.58
C ARG A 105 3.19 -6.26 2.07
N LEU A 106 2.21 -5.38 1.88
CA LEU A 106 0.90 -5.74 1.34
C LEU A 106 1.06 -6.26 -0.09
N ASP A 107 0.17 -7.15 -0.48
CA ASP A 107 0.09 -7.66 -1.84
C ASP A 107 -0.23 -6.50 -2.81
N LEU A 108 -1.15 -5.62 -2.41
CA LEU A 108 -1.61 -4.49 -3.21
C LEU A 108 -2.17 -3.38 -2.31
N MET A 109 -1.95 -2.13 -2.70
CA MET A 109 -2.60 -0.94 -2.12
C MET A 109 -3.51 -0.30 -3.16
N VAL A 110 -4.77 -0.02 -2.81
CA VAL A 110 -5.81 0.34 -3.78
C VAL A 110 -6.68 1.49 -3.25
N ALA A 111 -6.61 2.65 -3.90
CA ALA A 111 -7.49 3.78 -3.65
C ALA A 111 -8.71 3.74 -4.58
N LEU A 112 -9.90 3.89 -4.01
CA LEU A 112 -11.18 4.06 -4.69
C LEU A 112 -11.60 5.53 -4.62
N ASP A 113 -11.63 6.21 -5.75
CA ASP A 113 -12.12 7.58 -5.81
C ASP A 113 -13.62 7.60 -5.46
N VAL A 114 -14.02 8.54 -4.60
CA VAL A 114 -15.42 8.79 -4.25
C VAL A 114 -15.89 10.01 -5.03
N ASP A 115 -16.92 9.86 -5.86
CA ASP A 115 -17.54 11.03 -6.52
C ASP A 115 -18.20 11.93 -5.45
N GLU A 116 -17.74 13.18 -5.35
CA GLU A 116 -18.17 14.11 -4.30
C GLU A 116 -19.68 14.42 -4.36
N ARG A 117 -20.28 14.36 -5.56
CA ARG A 117 -21.69 14.72 -5.77
C ARG A 117 -22.64 13.57 -5.50
N THR A 118 -22.26 12.35 -5.90
CA THR A 118 -23.13 11.18 -5.93
C THR A 118 -22.76 10.13 -4.89
N GLY A 119 -21.54 10.14 -4.36
CA GLY A 119 -20.99 9.11 -3.48
C GLY A 119 -20.69 7.79 -4.20
N LEU A 120 -20.78 7.75 -5.52
CA LEU A 120 -20.53 6.55 -6.33
C LEU A 120 -19.02 6.35 -6.57
N PRO A 121 -18.59 5.11 -6.88
CA PRO A 121 -17.20 4.83 -7.20
C PRO A 121 -16.73 5.51 -8.49
N GLY A 122 -15.60 6.18 -8.41
CA GLY A 122 -14.82 6.70 -9.53
C GLY A 122 -13.73 5.72 -9.97
N MET A 123 -12.53 6.23 -10.21
CA MET A 123 -11.37 5.41 -10.61
C MET A 123 -10.84 4.57 -9.45
N VAL A 124 -10.34 3.38 -9.81
CA VAL A 124 -9.51 2.52 -8.96
C VAL A 124 -8.05 2.80 -9.30
N ARG A 125 -7.25 3.17 -8.31
CA ARG A 125 -5.81 3.41 -8.45
C ARG A 125 -5.09 2.41 -7.56
N ALA A 126 -4.16 1.65 -8.13
CA ALA A 126 -3.51 0.58 -7.39
C ALA A 126 -1.99 0.58 -7.58
N ALA A 127 -1.27 0.14 -6.55
CA ALA A 127 0.17 -0.07 -6.58
C ALA A 127 0.54 -1.40 -5.91
N HIS A 128 1.58 -2.04 -6.44
CA HIS A 128 2.20 -3.25 -5.88
C HIS A 128 3.71 -3.05 -5.73
N LEU A 129 4.36 -3.84 -4.88
CA LEU A 129 5.82 -3.82 -4.79
C LEU A 129 6.44 -4.51 -6.01
N LEU A 130 7.58 -4.00 -6.44
CA LEU A 130 8.41 -4.65 -7.45
C LEU A 130 9.34 -5.68 -6.80
N PRO A 131 9.71 -6.75 -7.52
CA PRO A 131 10.67 -7.73 -7.07
C PRO A 131 12.10 -7.18 -7.20
N THR A 132 12.39 -6.00 -6.65
CA THR A 132 13.68 -5.33 -6.83
C THR A 132 14.75 -5.94 -5.92
N THR A 133 15.95 -6.13 -6.45
CA THR A 133 17.12 -6.47 -5.63
C THR A 133 17.73 -5.22 -5.02
N ALA A 134 18.44 -5.45 -3.92
CA ALA A 134 19.29 -4.45 -3.30
C ALA A 134 20.26 -3.76 -4.28
N ALA A 135 20.89 -4.54 -5.16
CA ALA A 135 21.86 -4.03 -6.13
C ALA A 135 21.20 -3.14 -7.21
N GLU A 136 19.95 -3.42 -7.57
CA GLU A 136 19.18 -2.61 -8.53
C GLU A 136 18.69 -1.30 -7.91
N LEU A 137 18.42 -1.28 -6.61
CA LEU A 137 18.09 -0.06 -5.86
C LEU A 137 19.33 0.84 -5.69
N ASP A 138 20.50 0.25 -5.42
CA ASP A 138 21.78 0.98 -5.30
C ASP A 138 22.25 1.54 -6.65
N ALA A 139 22.05 0.82 -7.76
CA ALA A 139 22.48 1.26 -9.09
C ALA A 139 21.56 2.36 -9.67
N ASN A 140 20.39 2.55 -9.09
CA ASN A 140 19.35 3.41 -9.64
C ASN A 140 18.62 4.12 -8.49
N GLU A 141 19.24 5.19 -7.96
CA GLU A 141 18.71 5.99 -6.83
C GLU A 141 17.27 6.49 -7.01
N ALA A 142 16.75 6.47 -8.24
CA ALA A 142 15.41 6.89 -8.63
C ALA A 142 14.40 5.74 -8.82
N ALA A 143 14.81 4.47 -8.73
CA ALA A 143 13.89 3.35 -8.93
C ALA A 143 12.99 3.16 -7.69
N ALA A 144 11.73 3.60 -7.79
CA ALA A 144 10.74 3.33 -6.76
C ALA A 144 10.54 1.81 -6.58
N PRO A 145 10.45 1.29 -5.35
CA PRO A 145 10.29 -0.15 -5.08
C PRO A 145 8.87 -0.66 -5.36
N TYR A 146 8.07 0.09 -6.12
CA TYR A 146 6.67 -0.18 -6.43
C TYR A 146 6.35 0.25 -7.86
N ALA A 147 5.31 -0.35 -8.42
CA ALA A 147 4.72 0.05 -9.70
C ALA A 147 3.22 0.26 -9.56
N PHE A 148 2.67 1.11 -10.43
CA PHE A 148 1.24 1.41 -10.49
C PHE A 148 0.56 0.58 -11.57
N LEU A 149 -0.65 0.14 -11.27
CA LEU A 149 -1.56 -0.40 -12.28
C LEU A 149 -2.24 0.76 -13.03
N GLU A 150 -2.64 0.51 -14.28
CA GLU A 150 -3.44 1.46 -15.04
C GLU A 150 -4.77 1.73 -14.31
N PRO A 151 -5.15 3.01 -14.09
CA PRO A 151 -6.40 3.33 -13.43
C PRO A 151 -7.62 2.86 -14.24
N GLN A 152 -8.53 2.15 -13.59
CA GLN A 152 -9.74 1.61 -14.23
C GLN A 152 -10.96 1.86 -13.33
N ILE A 153 -12.16 1.94 -13.90
CA ILE A 153 -13.38 1.95 -13.09
C ILE A 153 -13.67 0.53 -12.57
N PRO A 154 -14.30 0.35 -11.39
CA PRO A 154 -14.51 -0.98 -10.80
C PRO A 154 -15.20 -2.00 -11.73
N ALA A 155 -16.12 -1.54 -12.58
CA ALA A 155 -16.87 -2.39 -13.50
C ALA A 155 -16.06 -2.86 -14.73
N GLN A 156 -14.92 -2.23 -15.01
CA GLN A 156 -14.06 -2.54 -16.16
C GLN A 156 -12.73 -3.18 -15.73
N MET A 157 -12.54 -3.43 -14.43
CA MET A 157 -11.29 -4.00 -13.95
C MET A 157 -11.04 -5.39 -14.56
N ASP A 158 -10.00 -5.46 -15.38
CA ASP A 158 -9.55 -6.68 -16.05
C ASP A 158 -8.12 -7.06 -15.61
N VAL A 159 -7.91 -7.09 -14.30
CA VAL A 159 -6.65 -7.52 -13.70
C VAL A 159 -6.91 -8.77 -12.87
N ASP A 160 -6.29 -9.89 -13.26
CA ASP A 160 -6.25 -11.09 -12.42
C ASP A 160 -5.25 -10.88 -11.28
N PHE A 161 -5.79 -10.51 -10.12
CA PHE A 161 -5.03 -10.24 -8.90
C PHE A 161 -4.15 -11.42 -8.49
N LEU A 162 -4.67 -12.65 -8.54
CA LEU A 162 -3.89 -13.80 -8.09
C LEU A 162 -2.75 -14.10 -9.05
N ALA A 163 -3.00 -14.03 -10.36
CA ALA A 163 -1.95 -14.21 -11.35
C ALA A 163 -0.83 -13.19 -11.19
N LEU A 164 -1.18 -11.91 -11.01
CA LEU A 164 -0.22 -10.82 -10.76
C LEU A 164 0.64 -11.07 -9.51
N ILE A 165 0.02 -11.39 -8.37
CA ILE A 165 0.78 -11.57 -7.12
C ILE A 165 1.67 -12.82 -7.20
N ASN A 166 1.18 -13.90 -7.80
CA ASN A 166 1.97 -15.12 -7.95
C ASN A 166 3.20 -14.87 -8.84
N SER A 167 3.06 -14.16 -9.97
CA SER A 167 4.20 -13.85 -10.83
C SER A 167 5.25 -12.98 -10.13
N LEU A 168 4.81 -11.99 -9.35
CA LEU A 168 5.69 -11.13 -8.56
C LEU A 168 6.44 -11.93 -7.49
N GLU A 169 5.76 -12.82 -6.75
CA GLU A 169 6.42 -13.66 -5.74
C GLU A 169 7.41 -14.66 -6.35
N GLU A 170 7.11 -15.22 -7.52
CA GLU A 170 8.05 -16.07 -8.24
C GLU A 170 9.33 -15.31 -8.64
N GLU A 171 9.19 -14.06 -9.05
CA GLU A 171 10.33 -13.16 -9.32
C GLU A 171 11.12 -12.84 -8.04
N MET A 172 10.44 -12.47 -6.95
CA MET A 172 11.08 -12.22 -5.64
C MET A 172 11.87 -13.43 -5.15
N ALA A 173 11.29 -14.63 -5.26
CA ALA A 173 11.91 -15.88 -4.85
C ALA A 173 13.15 -16.20 -5.70
N ARG A 174 13.11 -15.95 -7.01
CA ARG A 174 14.27 -16.08 -7.91
C ARG A 174 15.38 -15.12 -7.52
N ASN A 175 15.07 -13.84 -7.34
CA ASN A 175 16.04 -12.80 -7.02
C ASN A 175 16.76 -13.07 -5.69
N ARG A 176 16.02 -13.55 -4.66
CA ARG A 176 16.63 -13.94 -3.38
C ARG A 176 17.60 -15.12 -3.50
N ARG A 177 17.32 -16.11 -4.36
CA ARG A 177 18.24 -17.25 -4.58
C ARG A 177 19.55 -16.77 -5.20
N THR A 178 19.48 -15.80 -6.12
CA THR A 178 20.65 -15.15 -6.72
C THR A 178 21.43 -14.35 -5.68
N THR A 179 20.76 -13.51 -4.88
CA THR A 179 21.42 -12.71 -3.82
C THR A 179 21.94 -13.54 -2.65
N ARG A 180 21.48 -14.77 -2.40
CA ARG A 180 22.12 -15.65 -1.40
C ARG A 180 23.43 -16.27 -1.89
N ARG A 181 23.63 -16.33 -3.22
CA ARG A 181 24.85 -16.86 -3.84
C ARG A 181 25.95 -15.81 -4.00
N ALA A 182 25.58 -14.53 -4.06
CA ALA A 182 26.50 -13.39 -3.98
C ALA A 182 26.49 -12.88 -2.53
N GLU A 183 27.63 -12.61 -1.91
CA GLU A 183 27.75 -12.23 -0.48
C GLU A 183 26.63 -11.28 0.01
N ALA A 184 25.90 -11.70 1.05
CA ALA A 184 24.74 -10.99 1.56
C ALA A 184 25.16 -9.71 2.29
N ARG A 185 25.02 -8.55 1.64
CA ARG A 185 25.09 -7.25 2.30
C ARG A 185 23.83 -7.00 3.14
N ASP A 186 24.01 -6.38 4.30
CA ASP A 186 22.91 -6.00 5.20
C ASP A 186 22.00 -4.97 4.52
N ARG A 187 20.71 -5.01 4.86
CA ARG A 187 19.68 -4.15 4.26
C ARG A 187 19.01 -3.29 5.33
N THR A 188 18.77 -2.02 5.04
CA THR A 188 18.14 -1.06 5.95
C THR A 188 17.04 -0.26 5.29
N ILE A 189 16.15 0.30 6.09
CA ILE A 189 15.16 1.31 5.70
C ILE A 189 15.56 2.58 6.42
N LEU A 190 15.72 3.69 5.68
CA LEU A 190 15.98 4.99 6.27
C LEU A 190 14.66 5.69 6.59
N VAL A 191 14.54 6.22 7.80
CA VAL A 191 13.34 6.93 8.25
C VAL A 191 13.73 8.31 8.76
N GLY A 192 13.35 9.34 8.01
CA GLY A 192 13.50 10.75 8.39
C GLY A 192 12.19 11.27 9.01
N VAL A 193 12.27 11.76 10.24
CA VAL A 193 11.18 12.49 10.90
C VAL A 193 11.63 13.93 11.09
N THR A 194 10.92 14.88 10.49
CA THR A 194 11.31 16.30 10.54
C THR A 194 10.18 17.19 11.07
N LYS A 195 10.56 18.23 11.80
CA LYS A 195 9.73 19.41 12.11
C LYS A 195 10.23 20.67 11.37
N GLY A 196 11.36 20.56 10.66
CA GLY A 196 12.02 21.64 9.93
C GLY A 196 11.49 21.80 8.51
N SER A 197 12.22 22.51 7.66
CA SER A 197 11.86 22.63 6.25
C SER A 197 12.05 21.30 5.51
N LEU A 198 11.32 21.10 4.42
CA LEU A 198 11.47 19.91 3.58
C LEU A 198 12.89 19.79 3.02
N ALA A 199 13.51 20.93 2.66
CA ALA A 199 14.87 20.98 2.13
C ALA A 199 15.93 20.48 3.13
N GLU A 200 15.85 20.90 4.40
CA GLU A 200 16.76 20.41 5.45
C GLU A 200 16.58 18.92 5.72
N ALA A 201 15.33 18.43 5.61
CA ALA A 201 15.04 17.02 5.79
C ALA A 201 15.63 16.18 4.65
N GLU A 202 15.46 16.64 3.40
CA GLU A 202 16.05 16.07 2.18
C GLU A 202 17.58 15.98 2.27
N GLU A 203 18.25 17.06 2.69
CA GLU A 203 19.69 17.09 2.88
C GLU A 203 20.16 16.09 3.95
N SER A 204 19.46 16.04 5.10
CA SER A 204 19.82 15.12 6.19
C SER A 204 19.60 13.65 5.84
N MET A 205 18.59 13.33 5.00
CA MET A 205 18.41 11.96 4.49
C MET A 205 19.38 11.59 3.38
N ALA A 206 19.84 12.55 2.58
CA ALA A 206 20.92 12.31 1.63
C ALA A 206 22.20 11.94 2.39
N GLU A 207 22.54 12.66 3.46
CA GLU A 207 23.68 12.35 4.33
C GLU A 207 23.55 10.96 5.00
N LEU A 208 22.37 10.64 5.55
CA LEU A 208 22.08 9.31 6.12
C LEU A 208 22.20 8.19 5.08
N HIS A 209 21.86 8.46 3.82
CA HIS A 209 22.03 7.52 2.72
C HIS A 209 23.50 7.27 2.42
N GLU A 210 24.33 8.31 2.30
CA GLU A 210 25.77 8.15 2.10
C GLU A 210 26.45 7.40 3.25
N LEU A 211 26.02 7.65 4.49
CA LEU A 211 26.51 6.94 5.68
C LEU A 211 26.13 5.44 5.65
N ALA A 212 24.89 5.11 5.28
CA ALA A 212 24.46 3.71 5.15
C ALA A 212 25.23 2.98 4.03
N THR A 213 25.41 3.63 2.88
CA THR A 213 26.13 3.09 1.74
C THR A 213 27.62 2.87 2.07
N SER A 214 28.27 3.82 2.74
CA SER A 214 29.68 3.69 3.17
C SER A 214 29.88 2.60 4.22
N ALA A 215 28.85 2.31 5.04
CA ALA A 215 28.85 1.19 5.98
C ALA A 215 28.58 -0.19 5.32
N GLY A 216 28.41 -0.23 4.00
CA GLY A 216 28.14 -1.46 3.25
C GLY A 216 26.71 -1.98 3.39
N VAL A 217 25.77 -1.12 3.83
CA VAL A 217 24.37 -1.44 4.04
C VAL A 217 23.53 -0.91 2.88
N ILE A 218 22.67 -1.74 2.30
CA ILE A 218 21.77 -1.33 1.23
C ILE A 218 20.54 -0.61 1.80
N VAL A 219 20.25 0.59 1.31
CA VAL A 219 19.03 1.33 1.65
C VAL A 219 17.91 0.94 0.70
N LEU A 220 16.89 0.27 1.22
CA LEU A 220 15.76 -0.21 0.41
C LEU A 220 14.69 0.87 0.18
N ILE A 221 14.50 1.74 1.17
CA ILE A 221 13.42 2.75 1.19
C ILE A 221 13.93 3.96 1.97
N ARG A 222 13.66 5.16 1.45
CA ARG A 222 13.76 6.43 2.18
C ARG A 222 12.35 6.88 2.56
N LEU A 223 12.06 6.94 3.85
CA LEU A 223 10.80 7.41 4.39
C LEU A 223 10.97 8.83 4.90
N PHE A 224 10.00 9.69 4.60
CA PHE A 224 9.91 11.03 5.12
C PHE A 224 8.56 11.26 5.79
N ARG A 225 8.59 11.73 7.03
CA ARG A 225 7.40 12.14 7.76
C ARG A 225 7.57 13.56 8.28
N ASP A 226 6.78 14.48 7.72
CA ASP A 226 6.58 15.82 8.28
C ASP A 226 5.58 15.72 9.44
N VAL A 227 5.99 16.15 10.62
CA VAL A 227 5.18 16.13 11.86
C VAL A 227 4.76 17.53 12.31
N ARG A 228 4.71 18.52 11.41
CA ARG A 228 4.09 19.81 11.69
C ARG A 228 2.57 19.66 11.92
N PRO A 229 2.01 20.32 12.96
CA PRO A 229 0.59 20.23 13.32
C PRO A 229 -0.34 20.94 12.32
#